data_AF-A0A8T5NZX4-F1
#
_entry.id   AF-A0A8T5NZX4-F1
#
_cell.length_a   1.000
_cell.length_b   1.000
_cell.length_c   1.000
_cell.angle_alpha   90.00
_cell.angle_beta   90.00
_cell.angle_gamma   90.00
#
_symmetry.space_group_name_H-M   'P 1'
#
loop_
_entity.id
_entity.type
_entity.pdbx_description
1 polymer ?
#
loop_
_entity_poly.entity_id
_entity_poly.type
_entity_poly.pdbx_seq_one_letter_code
_entity_poly.pdbx_strand_id
1 'polypeptide(L)'
;MMRNNTNQDECICGVPREEKEVVLNGIPVKALVCPKCGYTIYSGEELQTYFDKIRLNRDIKRDTMAIKDWILAILFSQADIPIKGAISLMKQLFLIDMEFSVDNKIPSENFHFFPYKYGPFSIEVDRTVGKLESEGLIKTVGRKSTNKELFYLTDEGLGLAKKAYNKLKPEEKLELQKLRKDWDQLGPKGILKLVYINYRPFTKKSEIKDKIIPIRKRA
;
A
#
# COMPACT_ATOMS: atom_id res chain seq x y z
N MET A 1 29.51 4.91 25.64
CA MET A 1 28.20 4.42 26.12
C MET A 1 27.11 4.87 25.16
N MET A 2 26.63 3.96 24.31
CA MET A 2 25.56 4.23 23.35
C MET A 2 24.22 4.19 24.08
N ARG A 3 23.50 5.32 24.15
CA ARG A 3 22.08 5.31 24.57
C ARG A 3 21.22 4.96 23.35
N ASN A 4 20.99 3.68 23.17
CA ASN A 4 19.85 3.15 22.42
C ASN A 4 18.60 3.33 23.26
N ASN A 5 17.73 4.28 22.92
CA ASN A 5 16.30 4.18 23.24
C ASN A 5 15.47 5.20 22.43
N THR A 6 15.19 4.91 21.15
CA THR A 6 14.06 5.55 20.48
C THR A 6 12.80 4.81 20.92
N ASN A 7 12.21 5.28 22.02
CA ASN A 7 11.01 4.69 22.61
C ASN A 7 9.87 4.82 21.58
N GLN A 8 9.47 3.71 20.96
CA GLN A 8 8.44 3.67 19.91
C GLN A 8 7.06 4.13 20.42
N ASP A 9 6.92 4.26 21.74
CA ASP A 9 5.72 4.68 22.43
C ASP A 9 5.55 6.20 22.44
N GLU A 10 6.56 7.01 22.13
CA GLU A 10 6.43 8.46 22.23
C GLU A 10 5.84 9.12 20.96
N CYS A 11 4.80 9.93 21.17
CA CYS A 11 4.17 10.72 20.13
C CYS A 11 5.05 11.88 19.64
N ILE A 12 4.79 12.38 18.42
CA ILE A 12 5.47 13.58 17.87
C ILE A 12 5.31 14.79 18.80
N CYS A 13 4.23 14.82 19.60
CA CYS A 13 4.00 15.86 20.59
C CYS A 13 4.80 15.67 21.90
N GLY A 14 5.60 14.60 22.02
CA GLY A 14 6.44 14.26 23.17
C GLY A 14 5.72 13.53 24.30
N VAL A 15 4.54 12.97 24.04
CA VAL A 15 3.73 12.27 25.05
C VAL A 15 3.69 10.78 24.76
N PRO A 16 3.90 9.90 25.75
CA PRO A 16 3.74 8.46 25.58
C PRO A 16 2.34 8.12 25.07
N ARG A 17 2.27 7.15 24.16
CA ARG A 17 1.01 6.61 23.66
C ARG A 17 0.50 5.55 24.61
N GLU A 18 -0.81 5.42 24.65
CA GLU A 18 -1.52 4.41 25.42
C GLU A 18 -2.12 3.38 24.46
N GLU A 19 -2.00 2.10 24.78
CA GLU A 19 -2.73 1.07 24.06
C GLU A 19 -4.22 1.22 24.38
N LYS A 20 -5.02 1.40 23.34
CA LYS A 20 -6.47 1.52 23.40
C LYS A 20 -7.10 0.67 22.31
N GLU A 21 -8.28 0.17 22.60
CA GLU A 21 -9.15 -0.39 21.59
C GLU A 21 -9.84 0.77 20.86
N VAL A 22 -9.62 0.83 19.54
CA VAL A 22 -10.24 1.83 18.67
C VAL A 22 -11.17 1.09 17.71
N VAL A 23 -12.39 1.59 17.57
CA VAL A 23 -13.37 1.01 16.65
C VAL A 23 -13.14 1.61 15.27
N LEU A 24 -12.73 0.77 14.32
CA LEU A 24 -12.65 1.12 12.91
C LEU A 24 -13.80 0.40 12.18
N ASN A 25 -14.69 1.12 11.50
CA ASN A 25 -15.85 0.53 10.78
C ASN A 25 -16.62 -0.54 11.59
N GLY A 26 -16.84 -0.29 12.88
CA GLY A 26 -17.56 -1.22 13.78
C GLY A 26 -16.72 -2.40 14.30
N ILE A 27 -15.45 -2.52 13.93
CA ILE A 27 -14.55 -3.58 14.37
C ILE A 27 -13.56 -3.02 15.39
N PRO A 28 -13.43 -3.64 16.58
CA PRO A 28 -12.42 -3.25 17.55
C PRO A 28 -11.02 -3.68 17.07
N VAL A 29 -10.09 -2.73 17.12
CA VAL A 29 -8.69 -2.90 16.74
C VAL A 29 -7.79 -2.29 17.81
N LYS A 30 -6.72 -2.98 18.19
CA LYS A 30 -5.77 -2.41 19.15
C LYS A 30 -4.88 -1.37 18.48
N ALA A 31 -4.74 -0.23 19.14
CA ALA A 31 -3.96 0.88 18.65
C ALA A 31 -3.23 1.63 19.78
N LEU A 32 -2.07 2.19 19.47
CA LEU A 32 -1.37 3.13 20.31
C LEU A 32 -1.89 4.54 20.01
N VAL A 33 -2.64 5.11 20.95
CA VAL A 33 -3.26 6.43 20.82
C VAL A 33 -2.50 7.43 21.68
N CYS A 34 -2.13 8.57 21.10
CA CYS A 34 -1.58 9.67 21.89
C CYS A 34 -2.71 10.38 22.65
N PRO A 35 -2.67 10.46 24.00
CA PRO A 35 -3.73 11.11 24.77
C PRO A 35 -3.76 12.63 24.56
N LYS A 36 -2.64 13.24 24.17
CA LYS A 36 -2.55 14.69 23.98
C LYS A 36 -3.08 15.18 22.63
N CYS A 37 -2.79 14.47 21.54
CA CYS A 37 -3.13 14.94 20.19
C CYS A 37 -4.02 13.98 19.41
N GLY A 38 -4.47 12.88 20.03
CA GLY A 38 -5.35 11.89 19.40
C GLY A 38 -4.71 11.10 18.27
N TYR A 39 -3.40 11.25 18.02
CA TYR A 39 -2.73 10.55 16.93
C TYR A 39 -2.62 9.05 17.22
N THR A 40 -3.21 8.25 16.34
CA THR A 40 -3.35 6.80 16.50
C THR A 40 -2.36 6.06 15.59
N ILE A 41 -1.70 5.05 16.15
CA ILE A 41 -0.81 4.13 15.43
C ILE A 41 -1.30 2.72 15.71
N TYR A 42 -1.72 2.00 14.69
CA TYR A 42 -2.10 0.58 14.81
C TYR A 42 -0.85 -0.32 14.84
N SER A 43 -0.95 -1.62 15.09
CA SER A 43 0.16 -2.52 14.72
C SER A 43 -0.02 -2.98 13.27
N GLY A 44 1.04 -3.43 12.59
CA GLY A 44 0.89 -3.97 11.21
C GLY A 44 0.00 -5.21 11.18
N GLU A 45 0.10 -6.04 12.22
CA GLU A 45 -0.70 -7.25 12.41
C GLU A 45 -2.16 -6.95 12.80
N GLU A 46 -2.39 -5.92 13.62
CA GLU A 46 -3.73 -5.45 13.99
C GLU A 46 -4.47 -4.86 12.79
N LEU A 47 -3.77 -4.06 11.96
CA LEU A 47 -4.34 -3.59 10.69
C LEU A 47 -4.65 -4.75 9.77
N GLN A 48 -3.74 -5.72 9.63
CA GLN A 48 -3.98 -6.88 8.79
C GLN A 48 -5.21 -7.66 9.25
N THR A 49 -5.30 -7.95 10.55
CA THR A 49 -6.45 -8.64 11.18
C THR A 49 -7.75 -7.87 10.97
N TYR A 50 -7.70 -6.55 11.11
CA TYR A 50 -8.83 -5.67 10.85
C TYR A 50 -9.31 -5.77 9.39
N PHE A 51 -8.40 -5.67 8.43
CA PHE A 51 -8.74 -5.77 7.02
C PHE A 51 -9.24 -7.17 6.65
N ASP A 52 -8.69 -8.22 7.25
CA ASP A 52 -9.19 -9.60 7.07
C ASP A 52 -10.63 -9.75 7.56
N LYS A 53 -10.97 -9.17 8.73
CA LYS A 53 -12.35 -9.16 9.24
C LYS A 53 -13.31 -8.36 8.34
N ILE A 54 -12.86 -7.24 7.76
CA ILE A 54 -13.66 -6.49 6.78
C ILE A 54 -13.88 -7.29 5.50
N ARG A 55 -12.86 -8.00 5.02
CA ARG A 55 -12.94 -8.81 3.79
C ARG A 55 -14.01 -9.91 3.89
N LEU A 56 -14.24 -10.47 5.09
CA LEU A 56 -15.23 -11.52 5.34
C LEU A 56 -16.69 -11.05 5.29
N ASN A 57 -16.96 -9.74 5.32
CA ASN A 57 -18.32 -9.16 5.35
C ASN A 57 -18.73 -8.50 4.00
N ARG A 58 -18.16 -8.92 2.87
CA ARG A 58 -18.43 -8.31 1.55
C ARG A 58 -19.56 -9.02 0.79
N ASP A 59 -20.29 -8.23 0.00
CA ASP A 59 -21.36 -8.67 -0.90
C ASP A 59 -20.87 -9.80 -1.84
N ILE A 60 -21.45 -11.00 -1.69
CA ILE A 60 -21.05 -12.25 -2.38
C ILE A 60 -21.26 -12.18 -3.91
N LYS A 61 -21.92 -11.14 -4.43
CA LYS A 61 -22.30 -11.03 -5.86
C LYS A 61 -21.23 -10.47 -6.79
N ARG A 62 -20.06 -10.01 -6.30
CA ARG A 62 -18.98 -9.45 -7.14
C ARG A 62 -17.82 -10.42 -7.26
N ASP A 63 -17.23 -10.50 -8.45
CA ASP A 63 -16.01 -11.28 -8.67
C ASP A 63 -14.88 -10.76 -7.79
N THR A 64 -14.22 -11.67 -7.07
CA THR A 64 -13.03 -11.33 -6.29
C THR A 64 -11.89 -10.93 -7.22
N MET A 65 -11.21 -9.84 -6.88
CA MET A 65 -9.99 -9.41 -7.55
C MET A 65 -8.78 -10.11 -6.93
N ALA A 66 -8.08 -10.90 -7.75
CA ALA A 66 -6.80 -11.50 -7.36
C ALA A 66 -5.67 -10.45 -7.43
N ILE A 67 -4.51 -10.75 -6.82
CA ILE A 67 -3.34 -9.86 -6.86
C ILE A 67 -2.96 -9.51 -8.31
N LYS A 68 -2.99 -10.50 -9.21
CA LYS A 68 -2.73 -10.29 -10.64
C LYS A 68 -3.71 -9.30 -11.30
N ASP A 69 -4.97 -9.34 -10.88
CA ASP A 69 -6.01 -8.47 -11.47
C ASP A 69 -5.74 -7.03 -11.06
N TRP A 70 -5.33 -6.79 -9.81
CA TRP A 70 -4.97 -5.45 -9.34
C TRP A 70 -3.73 -4.88 -10.03
N ILE A 71 -2.69 -5.70 -10.20
CA ILE A 71 -1.48 -5.28 -10.94
C ILE A 71 -1.82 -4.90 -12.38
N LEU A 72 -2.61 -5.73 -13.06
CA LEU A 72 -3.01 -5.45 -14.43
C LEU A 72 -3.98 -4.25 -14.52
N ALA A 73 -4.94 -4.13 -13.60
CA ALA A 73 -5.91 -3.03 -13.57
C ALA A 73 -5.23 -1.68 -13.32
N ILE A 74 -4.28 -1.60 -12.37
CA ILE A 74 -3.58 -0.33 -12.10
C ILE A 74 -2.69 0.08 -13.28
N LEU A 75 -2.02 -0.87 -13.95
CA LEU A 75 -1.27 -0.59 -15.17
C LEU A 75 -2.18 -0.14 -16.32
N PHE A 76 -3.35 -0.75 -16.46
CA PHE A 76 -4.32 -0.39 -17.50
C PHE A 76 -4.98 0.97 -17.28
N SER A 77 -5.16 1.39 -16.02
CA SER A 77 -5.81 2.65 -15.67
C SER A 77 -5.13 3.88 -16.30
N GLN A 78 -3.83 3.77 -16.61
CA GLN A 78 -3.08 4.69 -17.46
C GLN A 78 -2.13 3.90 -18.37
N ALA A 79 -2.67 3.14 -19.32
CA ALA A 79 -1.93 2.20 -20.16
C ALA A 79 -0.72 2.82 -20.89
N ASP A 80 -0.78 4.10 -21.26
CA ASP A 80 0.30 4.82 -21.95
C ASP A 80 1.42 5.31 -21.01
N ILE A 81 1.21 5.23 -19.69
CA ILE A 81 2.13 5.76 -18.68
C ILE A 81 2.62 4.64 -17.75
N PRO A 82 3.92 4.28 -17.82
CA PRO A 82 4.45 3.21 -16.97
C PRO A 82 4.46 3.62 -15.50
N ILE A 83 4.34 2.63 -14.62
CA ILE A 83 4.66 2.84 -13.21
C ILE A 83 6.18 2.97 -13.10
N LYS A 84 6.67 4.06 -12.50
CA LYS A 84 8.10 4.31 -12.35
C LYS A 84 8.59 3.89 -10.96
N GLY A 85 9.35 2.80 -10.93
CA GLY A 85 10.11 2.29 -9.80
C GLY A 85 9.39 1.19 -9.01
N ALA A 86 10.13 0.15 -8.62
CA ALA A 86 9.60 -0.98 -7.85
C ALA A 86 8.94 -0.56 -6.53
N ILE A 87 9.54 0.42 -5.84
CA ILE A 87 8.97 0.98 -4.61
C ILE A 87 7.60 1.63 -4.89
N SER A 88 7.48 2.39 -5.98
CA SER A 88 6.22 3.04 -6.34
C SER A 88 5.13 2.01 -6.60
N LEU A 89 5.40 1.00 -7.44
CA LEU A 89 4.45 -0.09 -7.72
C LEU A 89 3.97 -0.76 -6.43
N MET A 90 4.91 -1.17 -5.58
CA MET A 90 4.60 -1.81 -4.30
C MET A 90 3.75 -0.93 -3.38
N LYS A 91 3.99 0.39 -3.34
CA LYS A 91 3.23 1.31 -2.49
C LYS A 91 1.85 1.63 -3.04
N GLN A 92 1.70 1.71 -4.36
CA GLN A 92 0.39 1.90 -4.97
C GLN A 92 -0.50 0.67 -4.73
N LEU A 93 0.06 -0.54 -4.89
CA LEU A 93 -0.66 -1.78 -4.58
C LEU A 93 -1.00 -1.92 -3.10
N PHE A 94 -0.13 -1.43 -2.20
CA PHE A 94 -0.45 -1.35 -0.78
C PHE A 94 -1.63 -0.42 -0.51
N LEU A 95 -1.67 0.77 -1.10
CA LEU A 95 -2.79 1.70 -0.94
C LEU A 95 -4.07 1.16 -1.59
N ILE A 96 -3.96 0.41 -2.70
CA ILE A 96 -5.11 -0.30 -3.26
C ILE A 96 -5.69 -1.31 -2.27
N ASP A 97 -4.84 -2.13 -1.68
CA ASP A 97 -5.27 -3.19 -0.76
C ASP A 97 -5.92 -2.61 0.50
N MET A 98 -5.28 -1.57 1.08
CA MET A 98 -5.62 -1.03 2.40
C MET A 98 -6.69 0.07 2.37
N GLU A 99 -6.82 0.81 1.27
CA GLU A 99 -7.75 1.94 1.13
C GLU A 99 -8.77 1.64 0.03
N PHE A 100 -8.35 1.67 -1.24
CA PHE A 100 -9.26 1.62 -2.38
C PHE A 100 -10.21 0.42 -2.38
N SER A 101 -9.69 -0.79 -2.16
CA SER A 101 -10.50 -2.02 -2.17
C SER A 101 -11.49 -2.08 -1.01
N VAL A 102 -11.12 -1.48 0.12
CA VAL A 102 -11.90 -1.46 1.35
C VAL A 102 -13.02 -0.43 1.25
N ASP A 103 -12.68 0.79 0.85
CA ASP A 103 -13.62 1.90 0.73
C ASP A 103 -14.70 1.60 -0.32
N ASN A 104 -14.31 0.97 -1.44
CA ASN A 104 -15.23 0.56 -2.48
C ASN A 104 -15.87 -0.83 -2.25
N LYS A 105 -15.56 -1.50 -1.13
CA LYS A 105 -16.08 -2.83 -0.78
C LYS A 105 -15.88 -3.88 -1.88
N ILE A 106 -14.75 -3.82 -2.59
CA ILE A 106 -14.42 -4.72 -3.71
C ILE A 106 -13.76 -5.97 -3.14
N PRO A 107 -14.35 -7.18 -3.21
CA PRO A 107 -13.71 -8.39 -2.70
C PRO A 107 -12.32 -8.57 -3.32
N SER A 108 -11.31 -8.78 -2.48
CA SER A 108 -9.90 -8.87 -2.91
C SER A 108 -9.21 -10.00 -2.18
N GLU A 109 -8.34 -10.70 -2.91
CA GLU A 109 -7.31 -11.55 -2.31
C GLU A 109 -6.45 -10.72 -1.34
N ASN A 110 -5.96 -11.35 -0.27
CA ASN A 110 -5.07 -10.71 0.69
C ASN A 110 -3.64 -10.66 0.13
N PHE A 111 -3.02 -9.48 0.14
CA PHE A 111 -1.68 -9.27 -0.40
C PHE A 111 -0.59 -9.65 0.62
N HIS A 112 -0.95 -9.89 1.88
CA HIS A 112 -0.03 -10.26 2.97
C HIS A 112 1.13 -9.27 3.15
N PHE A 113 0.83 -7.97 3.20
CA PHE A 113 1.84 -6.95 3.42
C PHE A 113 2.45 -7.04 4.81
N PHE A 114 3.78 -6.86 4.90
CA PHE A 114 4.51 -6.77 6.16
C PHE A 114 5.54 -5.63 6.17
N PRO A 115 5.98 -5.15 7.34
CA PRO A 115 7.02 -4.13 7.45
C PRO A 115 8.37 -4.64 6.92
N TYR A 116 9.04 -3.87 6.05
CA TYR A 116 10.34 -4.21 5.46
C TYR A 116 11.25 -2.99 5.24
N LYS A 117 12.40 -3.18 4.55
CA LYS A 117 13.49 -2.21 4.35
C LYS A 117 13.04 -0.83 3.86
N TYR A 118 11.96 -0.80 3.07
CA TYR A 118 11.38 0.43 2.51
C TYR A 118 9.90 0.57 2.88
N GLY A 119 9.46 0.08 4.04
CA GLY A 119 8.04 0.13 4.45
C GLY A 119 7.28 -1.15 4.08
N PRO A 120 5.96 -1.07 3.78
CA PRO A 120 5.17 -2.25 3.44
C PRO A 120 5.71 -3.00 2.24
N PHE A 121 5.85 -4.31 2.35
CA PHE A 121 6.29 -5.18 1.26
C PHE A 121 5.44 -6.45 1.25
N SER A 122 5.19 -6.99 0.06
CA SER A 122 4.48 -8.24 -0.15
C SER A 122 5.31 -9.13 -1.06
N ILE A 123 5.55 -10.37 -0.63
CA ILE A 123 6.27 -11.37 -1.42
C ILE A 123 5.39 -11.86 -2.56
N GLU A 124 4.09 -11.93 -2.32
CA GLU A 124 3.04 -12.35 -3.23
C GLU A 124 2.92 -11.39 -4.41
N VAL A 125 2.95 -10.08 -4.14
CA VAL A 125 3.02 -9.04 -5.18
C VAL A 125 4.29 -9.18 -6.00
N ASP A 126 5.47 -9.28 -5.36
CA ASP A 126 6.76 -9.38 -6.04
C ASP A 126 6.83 -10.61 -6.96
N ARG A 127 6.39 -11.77 -6.46
CA ARG A 127 6.28 -13.01 -7.24
C ARG A 127 5.27 -12.88 -8.39
N THR A 128 4.13 -12.23 -8.16
CA THR A 128 3.11 -12.07 -9.20
C THR A 128 3.60 -11.16 -10.31
N VAL A 129 4.31 -10.07 -9.99
CA VAL A 129 4.97 -9.21 -10.98
C VAL A 129 5.98 -10.03 -11.82
N GLY A 130 6.85 -10.80 -11.17
CA GLY A 130 7.81 -11.66 -11.90
C GLY A 130 7.13 -12.71 -12.79
N LYS A 131 6.02 -13.29 -12.32
CA LYS A 131 5.21 -14.23 -13.11
C LYS A 131 4.59 -13.56 -14.33
N LEU A 132 3.92 -12.42 -14.16
CA LEU A 132 3.32 -11.65 -15.26
C LEU A 132 4.37 -11.22 -16.30
N GLU A 133 5.58 -10.90 -15.86
CA GLU A 133 6.70 -10.58 -16.77
C GLU A 133 7.14 -11.83 -17.54
N SER A 134 7.31 -12.97 -16.87
CA SER A 134 7.69 -14.24 -17.50
C SER A 134 6.64 -14.78 -18.48
N GLU A 135 5.37 -14.47 -18.23
CA GLU A 135 4.23 -14.82 -19.09
C GLU A 135 4.06 -13.82 -20.26
N GLY A 136 4.92 -12.81 -20.37
CA GLY A 136 4.85 -11.82 -21.45
C GLY A 136 3.70 -10.82 -21.31
N LEU A 137 2.99 -10.78 -20.18
CA LEU A 137 1.83 -9.89 -19.96
C LEU A 137 2.24 -8.48 -19.52
N ILE A 138 3.38 -8.36 -18.87
CA ILE A 138 4.00 -7.07 -18.56
C ILE A 138 5.44 -7.06 -19.06
N LYS A 139 5.96 -5.87 -19.32
CA LYS A 139 7.36 -5.66 -19.66
C LYS A 139 8.00 -4.75 -18.63
N THR A 140 9.18 -5.13 -18.13
CA THR A 140 10.02 -4.24 -17.32
C THR A 140 11.16 -3.65 -18.15
N VAL A 141 11.48 -2.38 -17.93
CA VAL A 141 12.61 -1.70 -18.57
C VAL A 141 13.43 -0.98 -17.50
N GLY A 142 14.75 -1.00 -17.61
CA GLY A 142 15.66 -0.36 -16.67
C GLY A 142 16.21 -1.33 -15.62
N ARG A 143 16.80 -0.78 -14.54
CA ARG A 143 17.45 -1.60 -13.51
C ARG A 143 16.40 -2.17 -12.54
N LYS A 144 16.27 -3.50 -12.53
CA LYS A 144 15.35 -4.23 -11.64
C LYS A 144 15.51 -3.87 -10.17
N SER A 145 14.38 -3.84 -9.46
CA SER A 145 14.27 -3.53 -8.03
C SER A 145 14.80 -2.15 -7.65
N THR A 146 14.71 -1.17 -8.57
CA THR A 146 15.12 0.22 -8.31
C THR A 146 14.06 1.23 -8.71
N ASN A 147 14.33 2.52 -8.44
CA ASN A 147 13.52 3.62 -8.92
C ASN A 147 13.65 3.88 -10.43
N LYS A 148 14.58 3.21 -11.13
CA LYS A 148 14.76 3.29 -12.58
C LYS A 148 14.01 2.20 -13.35
N GLU A 149 13.38 1.26 -12.65
CA GLU A 149 12.56 0.23 -13.26
C GLU A 149 11.22 0.81 -13.72
N LEU A 150 10.79 0.46 -14.92
CA LEU A 150 9.56 0.93 -15.54
C LEU A 150 8.69 -0.28 -15.87
N PHE A 151 7.42 -0.26 -15.46
CA PHE A 151 6.48 -1.35 -15.67
C PHE A 151 5.45 -0.95 -16.72
N TYR A 152 5.32 -1.76 -17.78
CA TYR A 152 4.40 -1.56 -18.90
C TYR A 152 3.51 -2.77 -19.08
N LEU A 153 2.31 -2.57 -19.64
CA LEU A 153 1.58 -3.65 -20.30
C LEU A 153 2.24 -3.96 -21.65
N THR A 154 2.23 -5.22 -22.04
CA THR A 154 2.48 -5.64 -23.42
C THR A 154 1.17 -5.68 -24.20
N ASP A 155 1.25 -5.87 -25.52
CA ASP A 155 0.07 -6.07 -26.36
C ASP A 155 -0.74 -7.30 -25.91
N GLU A 156 -0.06 -8.38 -25.52
CA GLU A 156 -0.67 -9.59 -24.95
C GLU A 156 -1.35 -9.31 -23.60
N GLY A 157 -0.71 -8.49 -22.76
CA GLY A 157 -1.21 -8.08 -21.46
C GLY A 157 -2.46 -7.20 -21.51
N LEU A 158 -2.61 -6.36 -22.53
CA LEU A 158 -3.71 -5.39 -22.65
C LEU A 158 -5.09 -6.07 -22.57
N GLY A 159 -5.26 -7.23 -23.19
CA GLY A 159 -6.53 -7.96 -23.17
C GLY A 159 -6.94 -8.42 -21.77
N LEU A 160 -6.00 -9.01 -21.02
CA LEU A 160 -6.24 -9.45 -19.64
C LEU A 160 -6.38 -8.26 -18.69
N ALA A 161 -5.60 -7.21 -18.91
CA ALA A 161 -5.66 -6.00 -18.11
C ALA A 161 -6.97 -5.26 -18.26
N LYS A 162 -7.52 -5.20 -19.49
CA LYS A 162 -8.86 -4.69 -19.74
C LYS A 162 -9.93 -5.52 -19.04
N LYS A 163 -9.81 -6.85 -19.04
CA LYS A 163 -10.74 -7.75 -18.30
C LYS A 163 -10.67 -7.50 -16.80
N ALA A 164 -9.48 -7.42 -16.23
CA ALA A 164 -9.28 -7.11 -14.82
C ALA A 164 -9.86 -5.73 -14.45
N TYR A 165 -9.56 -4.70 -15.24
CA TYR A 165 -10.09 -3.35 -15.05
C TYR A 165 -11.62 -3.31 -15.19
N ASN A 166 -12.21 -4.16 -16.04
CA ASN A 166 -13.66 -4.25 -16.23
C ASN A 166 -14.41 -4.92 -15.09
N LYS A 167 -13.73 -5.55 -14.12
CA LYS A 167 -14.35 -5.98 -12.86
C LYS A 167 -14.80 -4.78 -11.99
N LEU A 168 -14.19 -3.61 -12.22
CA LEU A 168 -14.52 -2.36 -11.55
C LEU A 168 -15.72 -1.68 -12.21
N LYS A 169 -16.58 -1.09 -11.38
CA LYS A 169 -17.68 -0.22 -11.81
C LYS A 169 -17.14 1.10 -12.41
N PRO A 170 -17.95 1.83 -13.19
CA PRO A 170 -17.52 3.10 -13.79
C PRO A 170 -16.95 4.11 -12.79
N GLU A 171 -17.57 4.26 -11.61
CA GLU A 171 -17.10 5.16 -10.56
C GLU A 171 -15.75 4.74 -9.96
N GLU A 172 -15.57 3.43 -9.70
CA GLU A 172 -14.33 2.84 -9.19
C GLU A 172 -13.19 2.99 -10.21
N LYS A 173 -13.49 2.85 -11.51
CA LYS A 173 -12.52 3.08 -12.59
C LYS A 173 -12.02 4.52 -12.59
N LEU A 174 -12.93 5.49 -12.52
CA LEU A 174 -12.59 6.91 -12.49
C LEU A 174 -11.76 7.26 -11.25
N GLU A 175 -12.13 6.70 -10.09
CA GLU A 175 -11.38 6.89 -8.85
C GLU A 175 -9.98 6.26 -8.94
N LEU A 176 -9.86 5.01 -9.39
CA LEU A 176 -8.56 4.34 -9.54
C LEU A 176 -7.64 5.09 -10.50
N GLN A 177 -8.18 5.58 -11.62
CA GLN A 177 -7.43 6.38 -12.59
C GLN A 177 -6.93 7.70 -11.98
N LYS A 178 -7.77 8.37 -11.17
CA LYS A 178 -7.40 9.59 -10.45
C LYS A 178 -6.30 9.31 -9.43
N LEU A 179 -6.47 8.30 -8.58
CA LEU A 179 -5.47 7.88 -7.60
C LEU A 179 -4.14 7.52 -8.27
N ARG A 180 -4.17 6.75 -9.36
CA ARG A 180 -2.98 6.42 -10.16
C ARG A 180 -2.23 7.67 -10.60
N LYS A 181 -2.95 8.68 -11.10
CA LYS A 181 -2.37 9.95 -11.55
C LYS A 181 -1.74 10.73 -10.40
N ASP A 182 -2.45 10.84 -9.29
CA ASP A 182 -1.98 11.57 -8.11
C ASP A 182 -0.72 10.90 -7.52
N TRP A 183 -0.71 9.57 -7.44
CA TRP A 183 0.43 8.78 -6.98
C TRP A 183 1.66 8.90 -7.88
N ASP A 184 1.47 8.96 -9.20
CA ASP A 184 2.58 9.17 -10.13
C ASP A 184 3.19 10.57 -10.00
N GLN A 185 2.37 11.59 -9.74
CA GLN A 185 2.84 12.95 -9.51
C GLN A 185 3.65 13.08 -8.21
N LEU A 186 3.31 12.32 -7.17
CA LEU A 186 4.10 12.25 -5.94
C LEU A 186 5.50 11.65 -6.17
N GLY A 187 5.62 10.74 -7.13
CA GLY A 187 6.83 9.96 -7.40
C GLY A 187 7.24 9.05 -6.24
N PRO A 188 8.37 8.31 -6.39
CA PRO A 188 8.76 7.26 -5.44
C PRO A 188 8.96 7.75 -4.01
N LYS A 189 9.52 8.96 -3.83
CA LYS A 189 9.73 9.54 -2.49
C LYS A 189 8.42 10.04 -1.88
N GLY A 190 7.56 10.66 -2.67
CA GLY A 190 6.29 11.24 -2.19
C GLY A 190 5.32 10.16 -1.75
N ILE A 191 5.12 9.12 -2.56
CA ILE A 191 4.23 8.00 -2.19
C ILE A 191 4.77 7.22 -0.98
N LEU A 192 6.09 7.05 -0.89
CA LEU A 192 6.71 6.43 0.26
C LEU A 192 6.47 7.23 1.54
N LYS A 193 6.59 8.57 1.47
CA LYS A 193 6.30 9.47 2.58
C LYS A 193 4.83 9.41 2.99
N LEU A 194 3.92 9.39 2.03
CA LEU A 194 2.47 9.23 2.27
C LEU A 194 2.20 7.96 3.09
N VAL A 195 2.72 6.82 2.62
CA VAL A 195 2.61 5.54 3.33
C VAL A 195 3.23 5.61 4.72
N TYR A 196 4.39 6.25 4.89
CA TYR A 196 5.03 6.30 6.21
C TYR A 196 4.26 7.17 7.22
N ILE A 197 3.56 8.20 6.76
CA ILE A 197 2.76 9.08 7.62
C ILE A 197 1.48 8.38 8.06
N ASN A 198 0.79 7.73 7.12
CA ASN A 198 -0.52 7.12 7.36
C ASN A 198 -0.39 5.71 7.97
N TYR A 199 0.67 4.98 7.62
CA TYR A 199 0.91 3.60 8.01
C TYR A 199 2.28 3.42 8.67
N ARG A 200 2.55 4.25 9.68
CA ARG A 200 3.75 4.16 10.55
C ARG A 200 4.13 2.74 11.00
N PRO A 201 3.22 1.81 11.30
CA PRO A 201 3.58 0.46 11.77
C PRO A 201 4.40 -0.32 10.75
N PHE A 202 4.16 -0.07 9.46
CA PHE A 202 4.91 -0.69 8.37
C PHE A 202 6.31 -0.10 8.20
N THR A 203 6.67 0.96 8.92
CA THR A 203 8.00 1.57 8.90
C THR A 203 8.97 0.95 9.90
N LYS A 204 8.54 0.01 10.74
CA LYS A 204 9.35 -0.57 11.83
C LYS A 204 10.69 -1.16 11.38
N LYS A 205 10.74 -1.77 10.19
CA LYS A 205 11.97 -2.35 9.59
C LYS A 205 12.60 -1.47 8.52
N SER A 206 12.17 -0.22 8.38
CA SER A 206 12.65 0.67 7.32
C SER A 206 14.05 1.20 7.63
N GLU A 207 14.98 1.02 6.68
CA GLU A 207 16.37 1.47 6.76
C GLU A 207 16.52 2.98 6.45
N ILE A 208 15.46 3.60 5.91
CA ILE A 208 15.48 5.01 5.47
C ILE A 208 14.41 5.87 6.13
N LYS A 209 13.76 5.37 7.18
CA LYS A 209 12.66 6.06 7.89
C LYS A 209 12.98 7.52 8.22
N ASP A 210 14.12 7.76 8.86
CA ASP A 210 14.50 9.09 9.34
C ASP A 210 14.82 10.07 8.20
N LYS A 211 15.17 9.56 7.02
CA LYS A 211 15.37 10.37 5.81
C LYS A 211 14.06 10.79 5.16
N ILE A 212 13.00 10.00 5.35
CA ILE A 212 11.68 10.21 4.72
C ILE A 212 10.75 11.01 5.63
N ILE A 213 10.74 10.71 6.93
CA ILE A 213 10.04 11.48 7.96
C ILE A 213 11.06 11.89 9.02
N PRO A 214 11.74 13.05 8.83
CA PRO A 214 12.70 13.52 9.81
C PRO A 214 12.00 13.78 11.15
N ILE A 215 12.57 13.23 12.22
CA ILE A 215 12.17 13.55 13.59
C ILE A 215 12.48 15.03 13.79
N ARG A 216 11.45 15.87 13.97
CA ARG A 216 11.66 17.24 14.43
C ARG A 216 12.26 17.16 15.83
N LYS A 217 13.58 17.41 15.96
CA LYS A 217 14.18 17.73 17.24
C LYS A 217 13.54 19.05 17.70
N ARG A 218 12.84 19.03 18.83
CA ARG A 218 12.49 20.27 19.51
C ARG A 218 13.81 20.91 19.95
N ALA A 219 13.99 22.17 19.58
CA ALA A 219 14.97 23.04 20.22
C ALA A 219 14.52 23.34 21.66
#